data_AF-A0A5C7N2U0-F1
#
_entry.id   AF-A0A5C7N2U0-F1
#
_cell.length_a   1.000
_cell.length_b   1.000
_cell.length_c   1.000
_cell.angle_alpha   90.00
_cell.angle_beta   90.00
_cell.angle_gamma   90.00
#
_symmetry.space_group_name_H-M   'P 1'
#
loop_
_entity.id
_entity.type
_entity.pdbx_description
1 polymer ?
#
loop_
_entity_poly.entity_id
_entity_poly.type
_entity_poly.pdbx_seq_one_letter_code
_entity_poly.pdbx_strand_id
1 'polypeptide(L)'
;MAQDTVLIDTTAEFGHYYEYKILALDKSNNARWSPIREIEVMFMGLRPKLTGVKALRDTAMGIVRFEWQPEKAKDCMLEFYRTNEKGGYSTYRSIEGAAGMWEDKYKGAAYTPSYRLKILYRDGTHSEIFEVPETKVRINPVNEER
;
A
#
# COMPACT_ATOMS: atom_id res chain seq x y z
N MET A 1 29.69 37.24 1.32
CA MET A 1 28.51 36.35 1.36
C MET A 1 29.01 34.95 1.08
N ALA A 2 28.77 33.99 1.98
CA ALA A 2 29.15 32.60 1.73
C ALA A 2 28.34 32.09 0.54
N GLN A 3 29.01 31.47 -0.42
CA GLN A 3 28.36 30.91 -1.59
C GLN A 3 27.78 29.56 -1.17
N ASP A 4 26.45 29.41 -1.23
CA ASP A 4 25.81 28.13 -0.95
C ASP A 4 26.28 27.12 -2.00
N THR A 5 27.09 26.16 -1.57
CA THR A 5 27.66 25.10 -2.41
C THR A 5 26.76 23.87 -2.46
N VAL A 6 25.65 23.89 -1.72
CA VAL A 6 24.73 22.76 -1.56
C VAL A 6 23.31 23.24 -1.84
N LEU A 7 22.61 22.53 -2.73
CA LEU A 7 21.18 22.66 -2.95
C LEU A 7 20.52 21.38 -2.46
N ILE A 8 19.54 21.52 -1.58
CA ILE A 8 18.75 20.41 -1.04
C ILE A 8 17.35 20.52 -1.65
N ASP A 9 16.96 19.55 -2.47
CA ASP A 9 15.58 19.43 -2.94
C ASP A 9 14.75 18.73 -1.87
N THR A 10 13.91 19.48 -1.17
CA THR A 10 13.01 18.97 -0.13
C THR A 10 11.67 18.46 -0.67
N THR A 11 11.48 18.53 -1.99
CA THR A 11 10.27 18.08 -2.69
C THR A 11 10.45 16.72 -3.36
N ALA A 12 11.66 16.17 -3.35
CA ALA A 12 11.94 14.85 -3.89
C ALA A 12 11.21 13.75 -3.08
N GLU A 13 10.49 12.89 -3.78
CA GLU A 13 9.72 11.78 -3.23
C GLU A 13 10.41 10.44 -3.52
N PHE A 14 10.30 9.49 -2.59
CA PHE A 14 10.85 8.16 -2.78
C PHE A 14 10.15 7.40 -3.93
N GLY A 15 10.91 6.57 -4.64
CA GLY A 15 10.42 5.77 -5.76
C GLY A 15 10.33 6.53 -7.09
N HIS A 16 10.79 7.78 -7.12
CA HIS A 16 10.84 8.61 -8.31
C HIS A 16 12.28 8.80 -8.81
N TYR A 17 12.37 9.06 -10.13
CA TYR A 17 13.59 9.49 -10.80
C TYR A 17 13.52 10.99 -11.03
N TYR A 18 14.61 11.68 -10.72
CA TYR A 18 14.72 13.12 -10.92
C TYR A 18 15.95 13.44 -11.77
N GLU A 19 15.79 14.41 -12.67
CA GLU A 19 16.86 14.97 -13.48
C GLU A 19 17.21 16.36 -12.98
N TYR A 20 18.47 16.55 -12.59
CA TYR A 20 18.97 17.84 -12.11
C TYR A 20 20.02 18.40 -13.06
N LYS A 21 19.99 19.73 -13.22
CA LYS A 21 21.04 20.51 -13.87
C LYS A 21 21.20 21.84 -13.15
N ILE A 22 22.42 22.35 -13.14
CA ILE A 22 22.78 23.59 -12.46
C ILE A 22 23.09 24.65 -13.51
N LEU A 23 22.52 25.85 -13.35
CA LEU A 23 22.87 27.02 -14.15
C LEU A 23 23.95 27.83 -13.43
N ALA A 24 25.11 27.98 -14.05
CA ALA A 24 26.11 28.94 -13.62
C ALA A 24 25.86 30.27 -14.33
N LEU A 25 25.79 31.37 -13.56
CA LEU A 25 25.70 32.75 -14.05
C LEU A 25 26.93 33.53 -13.58
N ASP A 26 27.56 34.29 -14.47
CA ASP A 26 28.60 35.24 -14.09
C ASP A 26 28.03 36.66 -13.85
N LYS A 27 28.89 37.58 -13.40
CA LYS A 27 28.50 38.97 -13.13
C LYS A 27 28.07 39.76 -14.37
N SER A 28 28.39 39.24 -15.55
CA SER A 28 28.05 39.81 -16.85
C SER A 28 26.81 39.13 -17.46
N ASN A 29 26.08 38.32 -16.68
CA ASN A 29 24.92 37.52 -17.11
C ASN A 29 25.23 36.46 -18.18
N ASN A 30 26.49 36.04 -18.35
CA ASN A 30 26.77 34.85 -19.15
C ASN A 30 26.32 33.62 -18.39
N ALA A 31 25.67 32.69 -19.10
CA ALA A 31 25.03 31.54 -18.50
C ALA A 31 25.55 30.23 -19.10
N ARG A 32 25.79 29.21 -18.25
CA ARG A 32 26.12 27.86 -18.71
C ARG A 32 25.46 26.79 -17.85
N TRP A 33 24.80 25.84 -18.50
CA TRP A 33 24.23 24.66 -17.84
C TRP A 33 25.29 23.59 -17.61
N SER A 34 25.20 22.87 -16.49
CA SER A 34 25.90 21.60 -16.28
C SER A 34 25.30 20.49 -17.17
N PRO A 35 26.01 19.36 -17.33
CA PRO A 35 25.37 18.12 -17.78
C PRO A 35 24.19 17.73 -16.86
N ILE A 36 23.23 16.98 -17.41
CA ILE A 36 22.12 16.40 -16.65
C ILE A 36 22.67 15.31 -15.73
N ARG A 37 22.14 15.26 -14.50
CA ARG A 37 22.36 14.17 -13.55
C ARG A 37 21.02 13.54 -13.19
N GLU A 38 20.93 12.25 -13.45
CA GLU A 38 19.80 11.42 -13.03
C GLU A 38 20.06 10.89 -11.62
N ILE A 39 19.06 11.04 -10.75
CA ILE A 39 19.09 10.54 -9.37
C ILE A 39 17.84 9.71 -9.14
N GLU A 40 18.04 8.45 -8.78
CA GLU A 40 16.99 7.57 -8.27
C GLU A 40 16.88 7.73 -6.76
N VAL A 41 15.70 8.11 -6.28
CA VAL A 41 15.43 8.26 -4.85
C VAL A 41 14.88 6.94 -4.32
N MET A 42 15.76 6.07 -3.85
CA MET A 42 15.38 4.75 -3.33
C MET A 42 14.67 4.86 -1.97
N PHE A 43 13.59 4.11 -1.74
CA PHE A 43 13.07 3.96 -0.38
C PHE A 43 14.08 3.21 0.48
N MET A 44 14.37 3.73 1.66
CA MET A 44 15.05 2.99 2.71
C MET A 44 14.01 2.51 3.73
N GLY A 45 13.98 1.19 4.00
CA GLY A 45 13.11 0.59 5.01
C GLY A 45 11.79 0.04 4.47
N LEU A 46 10.75 0.09 5.31
CA LEU A 46 9.44 -0.48 5.00
C LEU A 46 8.69 0.40 4.00
N ARG A 47 8.07 -0.25 3.02
CA ARG A 47 7.28 0.42 2.00
C ARG A 47 5.93 0.90 2.55
N PRO A 48 5.27 1.85 1.88
CA PRO A 48 3.95 2.34 2.31
C PRO A 48 2.90 1.23 2.44
N LYS A 49 1.92 1.48 3.31
CA LYS A 49 0.71 0.64 3.44
C LYS A 49 -0.29 0.96 2.33
N LEU A 50 -1.20 0.03 2.07
CA LEU A 50 -2.23 0.19 1.05
C LEU A 50 -3.33 1.07 1.65
N THR A 51 -3.64 2.17 0.99
CA THR A 51 -4.69 3.08 1.44
C THR A 51 -6.05 2.67 0.88
N GLY A 52 -7.11 2.86 1.67
CA GLY A 52 -8.48 2.62 1.22
C GLY A 52 -8.91 1.15 1.16
N VAL A 53 -8.18 0.24 1.82
CA VAL A 53 -8.65 -1.14 2.02
C VAL A 53 -9.84 -1.13 2.97
N LYS A 54 -10.94 -1.77 2.58
CA LYS A 54 -12.15 -1.92 3.37
C LYS A 54 -12.39 -3.39 3.66
N ALA A 55 -12.80 -3.71 4.88
CA ALA A 55 -13.33 -5.02 5.23
C ALA A 55 -14.80 -4.90 5.60
N LEU A 56 -15.65 -5.68 4.95
CA LEU A 56 -17.08 -5.75 5.17
C LEU A 56 -17.43 -7.13 5.72
N ARG A 57 -17.89 -7.19 6.96
CA ARG A 57 -18.40 -8.44 7.54
C ARG A 57 -19.90 -8.52 7.33
N ASP A 58 -20.32 -9.51 6.54
CA ASP A 58 -21.70 -9.93 6.44
C ASP A 58 -22.08 -10.75 7.68
N THR A 59 -22.91 -10.17 8.54
CA THR A 59 -23.36 -10.82 9.78
C THR A 59 -24.42 -11.91 9.55
N ALA A 60 -25.08 -11.94 8.39
CA ALA A 60 -26.06 -12.96 8.04
C ALA A 60 -25.38 -14.20 7.45
N MET A 61 -24.41 -14.01 6.55
CA MET A 61 -23.71 -15.11 5.87
C MET A 61 -22.41 -15.54 6.57
N GLY A 62 -21.90 -14.74 7.52
CA GLY A 62 -20.61 -14.99 8.19
C GLY A 62 -19.40 -14.78 7.27
N ILE A 63 -19.56 -14.06 6.18
CA ILE A 63 -18.50 -13.81 5.18
C ILE A 63 -17.83 -12.47 5.50
N VAL A 64 -16.51 -12.40 5.32
CA VAL A 64 -15.78 -11.13 5.35
C VAL A 64 -15.22 -10.84 3.97
N ARG A 65 -15.67 -9.75 3.36
CA ARG A 65 -15.21 -9.27 2.06
C ARG A 65 -14.21 -8.13 2.25
N PHE A 66 -13.05 -8.27 1.64
CA PHE A 66 -12.02 -7.24 1.55
C PHE A 66 -12.07 -6.62 0.17
N GLU A 67 -12.02 -5.28 0.11
CA GLU A 67 -12.03 -4.52 -1.13
C GLU A 67 -10.94 -3.44 -1.08
N TRP A 68 -10.26 -3.25 -2.20
CA TRP A 68 -9.25 -2.21 -2.36
C TRP A 68 -9.19 -1.76 -3.82
N GLN A 69 -8.44 -0.70 -4.09
CA GLN A 69 -8.22 -0.22 -5.46
C GLN A 69 -7.12 -1.06 -6.12
N PRO A 70 -7.42 -1.87 -7.18
CA PRO A 70 -6.43 -2.73 -7.82
C PRO A 70 -5.20 -1.97 -8.31
N GLU A 71 -5.40 -0.78 -8.89
CA GLU A 71 -4.33 0.05 -9.44
C GLU A 71 -3.28 0.46 -8.39
N LYS A 72 -3.70 0.61 -7.13
CA LYS A 72 -2.80 0.94 -6.02
C LYS A 72 -2.02 -0.25 -5.47
N ALA A 73 -2.41 -1.47 -5.86
CA ALA A 73 -1.77 -2.72 -5.46
C ALA A 73 -1.31 -3.53 -6.68
N LYS A 74 -1.17 -2.85 -7.83
CA LYS A 74 -0.70 -3.46 -9.07
C LYS A 74 0.72 -3.98 -8.85
N ASP A 75 0.99 -5.17 -9.37
CA ASP A 75 2.30 -5.86 -9.25
C ASP A 75 2.75 -6.14 -7.80
N CYS A 76 1.81 -6.17 -6.85
CA CYS A 76 2.06 -6.53 -5.45
C CYS A 76 1.28 -7.78 -5.04
N MET A 77 1.76 -8.48 -4.02
CA MET A 77 1.01 -9.52 -3.32
C MET A 77 0.49 -8.97 -1.99
N LEU A 78 -0.74 -9.33 -1.64
CA LEU A 78 -1.39 -9.00 -0.38
C LEU A 78 -1.42 -10.24 0.51
N GLU A 79 -0.67 -10.22 1.61
CA GLU A 79 -0.61 -11.30 2.59
C GLU A 79 -1.56 -10.99 3.75
N PHE A 80 -2.61 -11.80 3.86
CA PHE A 80 -3.63 -11.75 4.89
C PHE A 80 -3.22 -12.62 6.07
N TYR A 81 -3.31 -12.02 7.26
CA TYR A 81 -3.17 -12.67 8.54
C TYR A 81 -4.53 -12.77 9.20
N ARG A 82 -4.83 -13.91 9.81
CA ARG A 82 -6.09 -14.16 10.51
C ARG A 82 -5.82 -14.66 11.91
N THR A 83 -6.62 -14.23 12.88
CA THR A 83 -6.58 -14.81 14.23
C THR A 83 -7.10 -16.24 14.24
N ASN A 84 -6.59 -17.05 15.16
CA ASN A 84 -7.15 -18.35 15.51
C ASN A 84 -8.08 -18.25 16.75
N GLU A 85 -8.62 -19.38 17.21
CA GLU A 85 -9.48 -19.47 18.41
C GLU A 85 -8.82 -18.91 19.68
N LYS A 86 -7.48 -18.96 19.75
CA LYS A 86 -6.69 -18.44 20.87
C LYS A 86 -6.33 -16.95 20.71
N GLY A 87 -6.82 -16.29 19.66
CA GLY A 87 -6.56 -14.88 19.35
C GLY A 87 -5.20 -14.60 18.67
N GLY A 88 -4.38 -15.63 18.41
CA GLY A 88 -3.06 -15.45 17.78
C GLY A 88 -3.18 -15.28 16.27
N TYR A 89 -2.47 -14.30 15.69
CA TYR A 89 -2.38 -14.10 14.24
C TYR A 89 -1.45 -15.12 13.60
N SER A 90 -1.87 -15.64 12.44
CA SER A 90 -1.04 -16.47 11.57
C SER A 90 -1.25 -16.08 10.11
N THR A 91 -0.24 -16.29 9.25
CA THR A 91 -0.42 -16.13 7.80
C THR A 91 -1.54 -17.06 7.36
N TYR A 92 -2.53 -16.49 6.70
CA TYR A 92 -3.70 -17.21 6.23
C TYR A 92 -3.69 -17.39 4.73
N ARG A 93 -3.43 -16.30 3.97
CA ARG A 93 -3.48 -16.34 2.51
C ARG A 93 -2.65 -15.23 1.88
N SER A 94 -2.12 -15.49 0.70
CA SER A 94 -1.56 -14.45 -0.19
C SER A 94 -2.35 -14.40 -1.49
N ILE A 95 -2.68 -13.20 -1.95
CA ILE A 95 -3.41 -12.97 -3.20
C ILE A 95 -2.74 -11.86 -4.00
N GLU A 96 -2.96 -11.85 -5.31
CA GLU A 96 -2.50 -10.76 -6.16
C GLU A 96 -3.29 -9.48 -5.87
N GLY A 97 -2.60 -8.36 -5.67
CA GLY A 97 -3.21 -7.06 -5.44
C GLY A 97 -4.06 -6.58 -6.62
N ALA A 98 -3.78 -7.05 -7.83
CA ALA A 98 -4.59 -6.76 -9.01
C ALA A 98 -6.03 -7.35 -8.94
N ALA A 99 -6.31 -8.29 -8.02
CA ALA A 99 -7.64 -8.87 -7.87
C ALA A 99 -8.69 -7.87 -7.36
N GLY A 100 -8.30 -6.85 -6.60
CA GLY A 100 -9.20 -5.81 -6.06
C GLY A 100 -10.16 -6.24 -4.95
N MET A 101 -10.43 -7.54 -4.84
CA MET A 101 -11.37 -8.08 -3.87
C MET A 101 -11.01 -9.50 -3.46
N TRP A 102 -11.28 -9.84 -2.21
CA TRP A 102 -11.18 -11.19 -1.69
C TRP A 102 -12.18 -11.46 -0.56
N GLU A 103 -12.65 -12.70 -0.45
CA GLU A 103 -13.60 -13.11 0.59
C GLU A 103 -13.05 -14.24 1.46
N ASP A 104 -13.16 -14.07 2.78
CA ASP A 104 -13.07 -15.16 3.74
C ASP A 104 -14.47 -15.68 4.07
N LYS A 105 -14.69 -16.98 3.83
CA LYS A 105 -15.96 -17.67 4.07
C LYS A 105 -15.92 -18.50 5.37
N TYR A 106 -15.23 -18.00 6.38
CA TYR A 106 -15.16 -18.67 7.68
C TYR A 106 -16.55 -18.80 8.33
N LYS A 107 -17.06 -20.04 8.41
CA LYS A 107 -18.39 -20.37 8.96
C LYS A 107 -18.36 -20.84 10.43
N GLY A 108 -17.21 -20.74 11.12
CA GLY A 108 -17.10 -21.27 12.46
C GLY A 108 -17.76 -20.35 13.49
N ALA A 109 -18.63 -20.90 14.35
CA ALA A 109 -19.29 -20.15 15.42
C ALA A 109 -18.39 -19.93 16.66
N ALA A 110 -17.21 -20.55 16.70
CA ALA A 110 -16.35 -20.59 17.89
C ALA A 110 -15.75 -19.23 18.27
N TYR A 111 -15.50 -18.36 17.30
CA TYR A 111 -14.92 -17.02 17.52
C TYR A 111 -15.12 -16.13 16.29
N THR A 112 -14.95 -14.83 16.48
CA THR A 112 -14.93 -13.86 15.37
C THR A 112 -13.47 -13.61 14.95
N PRO A 113 -13.05 -13.99 13.73
CA PRO A 113 -11.68 -13.77 13.28
C PRO A 113 -11.43 -12.28 13.05
N SER A 114 -10.25 -11.81 13.45
CA SER A 114 -9.72 -10.48 13.12
C SER A 114 -8.62 -10.62 12.07
N TYR A 115 -8.41 -9.55 11.30
CA TYR A 115 -7.53 -9.59 10.13
C TYR A 115 -6.50 -8.48 10.13
N ARG A 116 -5.30 -8.84 9.66
CA ARG A 116 -4.21 -7.93 9.38
C ARG A 116 -3.68 -8.19 7.97
N LEU A 117 -3.05 -7.19 7.41
CA LEU A 117 -2.58 -7.19 6.02
C LEU A 117 -1.13 -6.73 5.96
N LYS A 118 -0.37 -7.32 5.05
CA LYS A 118 0.98 -6.88 4.66
C LYS A 118 1.08 -6.91 3.15
N ILE A 119 1.75 -5.91 2.57
CA ILE A 119 2.04 -5.88 1.14
C ILE A 119 3.43 -6.43 0.92
N LEU A 120 3.55 -7.32 -0.05
CA LEU A 120 4.81 -7.80 -0.60
C LEU A 120 4.96 -7.23 -2.00
N TYR A 121 6.01 -6.43 -2.21
CA TYR A 121 6.31 -5.81 -3.48
C TYR A 121 7.15 -6.76 -4.34
N ARG A 122 7.17 -6.53 -5.66
CA ARG A 122 7.89 -7.38 -6.63
C ARG A 122 9.39 -7.48 -6.36
N ASP A 123 9.99 -6.45 -5.78
CA ASP A 123 11.40 -6.40 -5.40
C ASP A 123 11.71 -7.18 -4.09
N GLY A 124 10.70 -7.82 -3.49
CA GLY A 124 10.80 -8.54 -2.23
C GLY A 124 10.70 -7.65 -0.99
N THR A 125 10.65 -6.33 -1.16
CA THR A 125 10.39 -5.41 -0.04
C THR A 125 8.94 -5.50 0.40
N HIS A 126 8.63 -4.97 1.58
CA HIS A 126 7.30 -5.10 2.14
C HIS A 126 6.89 -3.89 2.96
N SER A 127 5.58 -3.76 3.16
CA SER A 127 5.03 -2.81 4.12
C SER A 127 5.17 -3.32 5.55
N GLU A 128 4.91 -2.46 6.52
CA GLU A 128 4.51 -2.93 7.85
C GLU A 128 3.23 -3.77 7.77
N ILE A 129 3.02 -4.64 8.77
CA ILE A 129 1.73 -5.28 8.99
C ILE A 129 0.77 -4.22 9.57
N PHE A 130 -0.46 -4.16 9.04
CA PHE A 130 -1.48 -3.23 9.50
C PHE A 130 -2.84 -3.88 9.66
N GLU A 131 -3.66 -3.33 10.54
CA GLU A 131 -5.04 -3.75 10.73
C GLU A 131 -5.92 -3.16 9.63
N VAL A 132 -6.85 -3.96 9.13
CA VAL A 132 -7.86 -3.50 8.18
C VAL A 132 -9.13 -3.18 8.98
N PRO A 133 -9.61 -1.94 8.98
CA PRO A 133 -10.84 -1.59 9.68
C PRO A 133 -12.02 -2.40 9.11
N GLU A 134 -12.73 -3.07 10.00
CA GLU A 134 -13.89 -3.87 9.65
C GLU A 134 -15.18 -3.11 9.93
N THR A 135 -16.07 -3.08 8.95
CA THR A 135 -17.44 -2.58 9.09
C THR A 135 -18.42 -3.75 9.02
N LYS A 136 -19.29 -3.86 10.01
CA LYS A 136 -20.35 -4.88 10.03
C LYS A 136 -21.53 -4.40 9.19
N VAL A 137 -21.94 -5.23 8.25
CA VAL A 137 -23.07 -4.99 7.36
C VAL A 137 -24.02 -6.18 7.38
N ARG A 138 -25.32 -5.91 7.28
CA ARG A 138 -26.33 -6.94 7.03
C ARG A 138 -26.65 -6.87 5.54
N ILE A 139 -26.06 -7.77 4.76
CA ILE A 139 -26.44 -7.89 3.35
C ILE A 139 -27.69 -8.75 3.35
N ASN A 140 -28.86 -8.14 3.18
CA ASN A 140 -30.06 -8.92 2.91
C ASN A 140 -29.84 -9.63 1.58
N PRO A 141 -30.10 -10.95 1.47
CA PRO A 141 -30.13 -11.58 0.17
C PRO A 141 -31.14 -10.80 -0.67
N VAL A 142 -30.69 -10.33 -1.83
CA VAL A 142 -31.56 -9.71 -2.84
C VAL A 142 -32.74 -10.66 -3.01
N ASN A 143 -33.95 -10.17 -2.77
CA ASN A 143 -35.17 -10.92 -3.06
C ASN A 143 -35.07 -11.43 -4.50
N GLU A 144 -34.94 -12.74 -4.68
CA GLU A 144 -35.24 -13.37 -5.96
C GLU A 144 -36.76 -13.24 -6.15
N GLU A 145 -37.20 -12.14 -6.74
CA GLU A 145 -38.53 -12.06 -7.34
C GLU A 145 -38.52 -12.92 -8.61
N ARG A 146 -39.08 -14.13 -8.51
CA ARG A 146 -39.75 -14.84 -9.61
C ARG A 146 -40.92 -15.65 -9.10
#